data_AF-A0A2D7JG06-F1
#
_entry.id   AF-A0A2D7JG06-F1
#
_cell.length_a   1.000
_cell.length_b   1.000
_cell.length_c   1.000
_cell.angle_alpha   90.00
_cell.angle_beta   90.00
_cell.angle_gamma   90.00
#
_symmetry.space_group_name_H-M   'P 1'
#
loop_
_entity.id
_entity.type
_entity.pdbx_description
1 polymer ?
#
loop_
_entity_poly.entity_id
_entity_poly.type
_entity_poly.pdbx_seq_one_letter_code
_entity_poly.pdbx_strand_id
1 'polypeptide(L)'
;MADSQPDFAALTPVNDLWPAFVERLGLEKAQRAVRQALDLQGMRGHGGTLPVLFTETCGLALASTDLVREQTGLNSHGERMVLLLSSRNQSIQLLQEV
;
A
#
# COMPACT_ATOMS: atom_id res chain seq x y z
N MET A 1 19.01 -6.05 12.49
CA MET A 1 17.65 -6.33 12.98
C MET A 1 16.87 -6.76 11.76
N ALA A 2 16.25 -7.94 11.74
CA ALA A 2 15.58 -8.41 10.54
C ALA A 2 14.40 -7.46 10.24
N ASP A 3 14.52 -6.65 9.19
CA ASP A 3 13.41 -5.95 8.58
C ASP A 3 12.43 -7.03 8.13
N SER A 4 11.43 -7.33 8.96
CA SER A 4 10.31 -8.20 8.61
C SER A 4 9.49 -7.49 7.54
N GLN A 5 9.98 -7.52 6.30
CA GLN A 5 9.20 -7.13 5.14
C GLN A 5 7.97 -8.05 5.08
N PRO A 6 6.77 -7.49 4.85
CA PRO A 6 5.58 -8.31 4.70
C PRO A 6 5.78 -9.31 3.56
N ASP A 7 5.42 -10.58 3.81
CA ASP A 7 5.39 -11.61 2.78
C ASP A 7 4.16 -11.37 1.90
N PHE A 8 4.36 -10.70 0.76
CA PHE A 8 3.27 -10.37 -0.15
C PHE A 8 2.74 -11.61 -0.89
N ALA A 9 3.51 -12.70 -0.95
CA ALA A 9 3.09 -13.91 -1.65
C ALA A 9 1.92 -14.61 -0.94
N ALA A 10 1.78 -14.38 0.37
CA ALA A 10 0.67 -14.88 1.17
C ALA A 10 -0.59 -13.99 1.08
N LEU A 11 -0.55 -12.88 0.35
CA LEU A 11 -1.64 -11.90 0.28
C LEU A 11 -2.42 -12.02 -1.03
N THR A 12 -3.74 -11.90 -0.95
CA THR A 12 -4.63 -11.97 -2.10
C THR A 12 -4.87 -10.58 -2.69
N PRO A 13 -4.62 -10.35 -3.98
CA PRO A 13 -5.02 -9.12 -4.66
C PRO A 13 -6.54 -8.98 -4.73
N VAL A 14 -7.06 -7.84 -4.27
CA VAL A 14 -8.49 -7.52 -4.25
C VAL A 14 -8.73 -6.08 -4.71
N ASN A 15 -9.99 -5.72 -4.95
CA ASN A 15 -10.38 -4.38 -5.43
C ASN A 15 -11.29 -3.63 -4.45
N ASP A 16 -11.59 -4.20 -3.29
CA ASP A 16 -12.56 -3.70 -2.31
C ASP A 16 -11.92 -3.16 -1.01
N LEU A 17 -10.59 -3.18 -0.87
CA LEU A 17 -9.92 -2.59 0.29
C LEU A 17 -10.09 -1.07 0.38
N TRP A 18 -10.01 -0.35 -0.74
CA TRP A 18 -10.24 1.09 -0.74
C TRP A 18 -11.65 1.46 -0.27
N PRO A 19 -12.75 0.93 -0.85
CA PRO A 19 -14.08 1.27 -0.38
C PRO A 19 -14.29 0.84 1.09
N ALA A 20 -13.81 -0.32 1.53
CA ALA A 20 -13.89 -0.74 2.92
C ALA A 20 -13.10 0.19 3.87
N PHE A 21 -11.93 0.67 3.45
CA PHE A 21 -11.12 1.62 4.21
C PHE A 21 -11.80 2.98 4.33
N VAL A 22 -12.41 3.48 3.25
CA VAL A 22 -13.19 4.72 3.22
C VAL A 22 -14.43 4.61 4.10
N GLU A 23 -15.16 3.50 4.06
CA GLU A 23 -16.35 3.27 4.89
C GLU A 23 -16.00 3.30 6.38
N ARG A 24 -14.86 2.70 6.77
CA ARG A 24 -14.41 2.64 8.16
C ARG A 24 -13.86 3.96 8.68
N LEU A 25 -13.05 4.66 7.89
CA LEU A 25 -12.26 5.81 8.34
C LEU A 25 -12.91 7.17 7.97
N GLY A 26 -13.71 7.19 6.91
CA GLY A 26 -14.21 8.39 6.25
C GLY A 26 -13.29 8.89 5.14
N LEU A 27 -13.87 9.39 4.04
CA LEU A 27 -13.17 9.76 2.79
C LEU A 27 -12.00 10.71 3.02
N GLU A 28 -12.22 11.82 3.72
CA GLU A 28 -11.17 12.84 3.93
C GLU A 28 -9.96 12.31 4.72
N LYS A 29 -10.19 11.39 5.66
CA LYS A 29 -9.12 10.79 6.45
C LYS A 29 -8.40 9.72 5.65
N ALA A 30 -9.12 8.93 4.86
CA ALA A 30 -8.55 7.93 3.96
C ALA A 30 -7.65 8.58 2.89
N GLN A 31 -8.12 9.66 2.26
CA GLN A 31 -7.32 10.43 1.29
C GLN A 31 -6.06 11.01 1.94
N ARG A 32 -6.17 11.59 3.14
CA ARG A 32 -4.99 12.07 3.88
C ARG A 32 -3.98 10.97 4.18
N ALA A 33 -4.43 9.78 4.55
CA ALA A 33 -3.53 8.64 4.79
C ALA A 33 -2.79 8.21 3.51
N VAL A 34 -3.50 8.17 2.37
CA VAL A 34 -2.89 7.92 1.05
C VAL A 34 -1.86 8.99 0.72
N ARG A 35 -2.19 10.27 0.94
CA ARG A 35 -1.26 11.36 0.70
C ARG A 35 0.00 11.26 1.57
N GLN A 36 -0.16 10.94 2.85
CA GLN A 36 0.96 10.72 3.76
C GLN A 36 1.85 9.54 3.34
N ALA A 37 1.27 8.49 2.76
CA ALA A 37 2.03 7.38 2.21
C ALA A 37 2.91 7.82 1.03
N LEU A 38 2.37 8.66 0.14
CA LEU A 38 3.11 9.23 -0.98
C LEU A 38 4.17 10.23 -0.52
N ASP A 39 3.86 11.08 0.46
CA ASP A 39 4.84 11.99 1.05
C ASP A 39 6.00 11.20 1.67
N LEU A 40 5.74 10.08 2.35
CA LEU A 40 6.78 9.18 2.86
C LEU A 40 7.68 8.64 1.74
N GLN A 41 7.11 8.21 0.61
CA GLN A 41 7.88 7.79 -0.57
C GLN A 41 8.78 8.92 -1.08
N GLY A 42 8.26 10.15 -1.14
CA GLY A 42 9.03 11.32 -1.56
C GLY A 42 10.16 11.67 -0.58
N MET A 43 9.96 11.45 0.72
CA MET A 43 10.94 11.78 1.77
C MET A 43 12.02 10.71 1.99
N ARG A 44 11.66 9.43 1.82
CA ARG A 44 12.51 8.29 2.24
C ARG A 44 12.70 7.23 1.15
N GLY A 45 11.92 7.28 0.07
CA GLY A 45 11.95 6.32 -1.02
C GLY A 45 12.75 6.80 -2.24
N HIS A 46 12.61 6.04 -3.32
CA HIS A 46 13.13 6.31 -4.66
C HIS A 46 12.22 5.66 -5.72
N GLY A 47 12.54 5.79 -7.01
CA GLY A 47 11.70 5.29 -8.11
C GLY A 47 11.41 3.77 -8.14
N GLY A 48 12.07 2.97 -7.30
CA GLY A 48 11.81 1.53 -7.11
C GLY A 48 11.13 1.21 -5.78
N THR A 49 10.62 2.22 -5.06
CA THR A 49 9.89 2.04 -3.81
C THR A 49 8.41 2.28 -4.02
N LEU A 50 7.58 1.44 -3.40
CA LEU A 50 6.14 1.54 -3.37
C LEU A 50 5.69 1.80 -1.93
N PRO A 51 4.96 2.89 -1.65
CA PRO A 51 4.42 3.11 -0.32
C PRO A 51 3.32 2.10 -0.01
N VAL A 52 3.36 1.58 1.22
CA VAL A 52 2.40 0.60 1.76
C VAL A 52 1.62 1.26 2.88
N LEU A 53 0.29 1.22 2.79
CA LEU A 53 -0.64 1.74 3.78
C LEU A 53 -1.40 0.59 4.44
N PHE A 54 -1.19 0.41 5.74
CA PHE A 54 -1.89 -0.59 6.55
C PHE A 54 -3.30 -0.10 6.87
N THR A 55 -4.30 -0.78 6.31
CA THR A 55 -5.69 -0.34 6.37
C THR A 55 -6.29 -0.41 7.77
N GLU A 56 -5.72 -1.16 8.71
CA GLU A 56 -6.20 -1.24 10.10
C GLU A 56 -5.71 -0.08 10.97
N THR A 57 -4.44 0.28 10.84
CA THR A 57 -3.74 1.20 11.74
C THR A 57 -3.40 2.55 11.12
N CYS A 58 -3.58 2.69 9.80
CA CYS A 58 -2.99 3.77 9.00
C CYS A 58 -1.46 3.84 9.13
N GLY A 59 -0.82 2.73 9.52
CA GLY A 59 0.64 2.61 9.49
C GLY A 59 1.16 2.72 8.07
N LEU A 60 2.40 3.18 7.92
CA LEU A 60 3.06 3.40 6.64
C LEU A 60 4.38 2.64 6.58
N ALA A 61 4.68 2.09 5.41
CA ALA A 61 5.98 1.50 5.11
C ALA A 61 6.35 1.77 3.64
N LEU A 62 7.58 1.41 3.27
CA LEU A 62 8.04 1.37 1.89
C LEU A 62 8.42 -0.07 1.55
N ALA A 63 7.99 -0.53 0.38
CA ALA A 63 8.34 -1.82 -0.18
C ALA A 63 9.08 -1.64 -1.52
N SER A 64 9.80 -2.66 -1.97
CA SER A 64 10.34 -2.66 -3.34
C SER A 64 9.20 -2.91 -4.34
N THR A 65 9.16 -2.11 -5.41
CA THR A 65 8.23 -2.33 -6.53
C THR A 65 8.46 -3.69 -7.19
N ASP A 66 9.72 -4.12 -7.29
CA ASP A 66 10.10 -5.40 -7.90
C ASP A 66 9.60 -6.56 -7.03
N LEU A 67 9.79 -6.47 -5.72
CA LEU A 67 9.33 -7.50 -4.76
C LEU A 67 7.80 -7.67 -4.82
N VAL A 68 7.06 -6.57 -4.84
CA VAL A 68 5.59 -6.60 -4.94
C VAL A 68 5.17 -7.23 -6.26
N ARG A 69 5.80 -6.86 -7.37
CA ARG A 69 5.51 -7.44 -8.69
C ARG A 69 5.81 -8.94 -8.74
N GLU A 70 6.96 -9.36 -8.22
CA GLU A 70 7.37 -10.77 -8.19
C GLU A 70 6.43 -11.64 -7.36
N GLN A 71 5.97 -11.13 -6.20
CA GLN A 71 5.16 -11.91 -5.26
C GLN A 71 3.65 -11.86 -5.54
N THR A 72 3.16 -10.82 -6.22
CA THR A 72 1.71 -10.56 -6.36
C THR A 72 1.25 -10.46 -7.82
N GLY A 73 2.17 -10.25 -8.76
CA GLY A 73 1.85 -9.95 -10.15
C GLY A 73 1.31 -8.54 -10.38
N LEU A 74 1.19 -7.70 -9.35
CA LEU A 74 0.71 -6.32 -9.47
C LEU A 74 1.76 -5.42 -10.13
N ASN A 75 1.32 -4.62 -11.11
CA ASN A 75 2.19 -3.67 -11.81
C ASN A 75 2.08 -2.27 -11.20
N SER A 76 3.08 -1.87 -10.42
CA SER A 76 3.15 -0.56 -9.74
C SER A 76 3.98 0.49 -10.49
N HIS A 77 4.17 0.34 -11.81
CA HIS A 77 4.98 1.25 -12.64
C HIS A 77 4.33 2.62 -12.91
N GLY A 78 3.14 2.89 -12.36
CA GLY A 78 2.46 4.19 -12.46
C GLY A 78 3.03 5.23 -11.49
N GLU A 79 2.68 6.50 -11.73
CA GLU A 79 2.90 7.56 -10.76
C GLU A 79 1.85 7.52 -9.65
N ARG A 80 2.24 7.95 -8.45
CA ARG A 80 1.34 8.11 -7.27
C ARG A 80 0.60 6.83 -6.89
N MET A 81 1.31 5.70 -6.97
CA MET A 81 0.79 4.39 -6.60
C MET A 81 0.97 4.14 -5.10
N VAL A 82 -0.04 3.55 -4.46
CA VAL A 82 -0.02 3.13 -3.05
C VAL A 82 -0.55 1.71 -2.94
N LEU A 83 0.16 0.86 -2.21
CA LEU A 83 -0.31 -0.50 -1.89
C LEU A 83 -1.10 -0.45 -0.58
N LEU A 84 -2.40 -0.64 -0.67
CA LEU A 84 -3.22 -0.89 0.51
C LEU A 84 -2.99 -2.33 0.96
N LEU A 85 -2.78 -2.52 2.25
CA LEU A 85 -2.57 -3.83 2.85
C LEU A 85 -3.53 -4.02 4.02
N SER A 86 -4.24 -5.14 4.04
CA SER A 86 -4.97 -5.62 5.20
C SER A 86 -4.30 -6.88 5.72
N SER A 87 -3.63 -6.76 6.88
CA SER A 87 -3.04 -7.93 7.55
C SER A 87 -4.11 -8.85 8.09
N ARG A 88 -5.28 -8.30 8.44
CA ARG A 88 -6.42 -9.09 8.97
C ARG A 88 -7.02 -9.99 7.89
N ASN A 89 -7.26 -9.43 6.71
CA ASN A 89 -7.92 -10.14 5.61
C ASN A 89 -6.92 -10.83 4.68
N GLN A 90 -5.62 -10.71 4.96
CA GLN A 90 -4.52 -11.20 4.11
C GLN A 90 -4.70 -10.76 2.66
N SER A 91 -5.02 -9.48 2.47
CA SER A 91 -5.34 -8.93 1.16
C SER A 91 -4.59 -7.65 0.87
N ILE A 92 -4.42 -7.37 -0.41
CA ILE A 92 -3.75 -6.18 -0.92
C ILE A 92 -4.53 -5.59 -2.08
N GLN A 93 -4.44 -4.28 -2.24
CA GLN A 93 -5.01 -3.56 -3.38
C GLN A 93 -4.03 -2.48 -3.81
N LEU A 94 -3.75 -2.45 -5.10
CA LEU A 94 -2.98 -1.36 -5.68
C LEU A 94 -3.93 -0.21 -6.02
N LEU A 95 -3.66 0.96 -5.44
CA LEU A 95 -4.43 2.18 -5.64
C LEU A 95 -3.57 3.23 -6.36
N GLN A 96 -4.17 3.95 -7.30
CA GLN A 96 -3.58 5.14 -7.90
C GLN A 96 -4.29 6.38 -7.36
N GLU A 97 -3.54 7.33 -6.77
CA GLU A 97 -4.11 8.62 -6.39
C GLU A 97 -4.21 9.54 -7.63
N VAL A 98 -5.43 9.89 -8.02
CA VAL A 98 -5.74 10.83 -9.11
C VAL A 98 -5.75 12.26 -8.59
#